data_AF-A0A7Y5QIF6-F1
#
_entry.id   AF-A0A7Y5QIF6-F1
#
_cell.length_a   1.000
_cell.length_b   1.000
_cell.length_c   1.000
_cell.angle_alpha   90.00
_cell.angle_beta   90.00
_cell.angle_gamma   90.00
#
_symmetry.space_group_name_H-M   'P 1'
#
loop_
_entity.id
_entity.type
_entity.pdbx_description
1 polymer ?
#
loop_
_entity_poly.entity_id
_entity_poly.type
_entity_poly.pdbx_seq_one_letter_code
_entity_poly.pdbx_strand_id
1 'polypeptide(L)'
;MRLLRLALPLLAALLSISAVSAQETLEFDPTVCAEHQDGGALSADCAAMIATYPTPPNLTPVDQDRFTLGAYNFWRVSRDGAPRYDAPGGSVIGGIPAGFNTVHGIDAGVEGWLQIADGSWIPRDLTTFQQPSYFTGYEIADGLEHPFAVILDLSRIFVSLYPGGPRSSSNGRFINRYELVNIYSTAVDADGWRWYMIGPNQWIEQRFVSKFFRIERPEGIAPDAKWVSVDLYEQTLVAYEGDMPVYATVVSTGLPPNETNEGLFNIWASLPLDRMSGATGAPDAYAVESVPWVMYFDGGISLHGTYWHDLFGYRQSHGCVNLTISDARWLYGWVHDGDFNGMGEADVQVYVHSSGEYGVTATGI
;
A
#
# COMPACT_ATOMS: atom_id res chain seq x y z
N MET A 1 -62.60 46.55 58.25
CA MET A 1 -61.65 45.45 58.55
C MET A 1 -60.75 45.27 57.34
N ARG A 2 -59.43 45.37 57.55
CA ARG A 2 -58.38 45.37 56.51
C ARG A 2 -58.32 44.02 55.78
N LEU A 3 -58.11 44.03 54.46
CA LEU A 3 -57.53 42.90 53.73
C LEU A 3 -56.55 43.44 52.67
N LEU A 4 -55.34 42.91 52.76
CA LEU A 4 -54.10 43.27 52.07
C LEU A 4 -54.20 43.12 50.55
N ARG A 5 -53.69 44.10 49.79
CA ARG A 5 -53.33 43.93 48.38
C ARG A 5 -51.94 43.30 48.32
N LEU A 6 -51.83 42.05 47.90
CA LEU A 6 -50.56 41.43 47.52
C LEU A 6 -50.29 41.78 46.04
N ALA A 7 -49.26 42.59 45.79
CA ALA A 7 -48.71 42.79 44.46
C ALA A 7 -47.64 41.70 44.22
N LEU A 8 -47.85 40.87 43.20
CA LEU A 8 -46.90 39.86 42.76
C LEU A 8 -46.03 40.46 41.64
N PRO A 9 -44.69 40.52 41.76
CA PRO A 9 -43.86 41.02 40.67
C PRO A 9 -43.73 39.93 39.61
N LEU A 10 -44.13 40.23 38.38
CA LEU A 10 -43.91 39.38 37.22
C LEU A 10 -42.43 39.49 36.82
N LEU A 11 -41.62 38.51 37.22
CA LEU A 11 -40.21 38.43 36.84
C LEU A 11 -40.13 37.90 35.40
N ALA A 12 -39.95 38.79 34.43
CA ALA A 12 -39.69 38.41 33.04
C ALA A 12 -38.28 37.84 32.93
N ALA A 13 -38.17 36.51 32.88
CA ALA A 13 -36.93 35.82 32.58
C ALA A 13 -36.61 36.03 31.09
N LEU A 14 -35.62 36.90 30.79
CA LEU A 14 -35.00 36.96 29.48
C LEU A 14 -34.21 35.66 29.26
N LEU A 15 -34.82 34.71 28.54
CA LEU A 15 -34.11 33.58 27.95
C LEU A 15 -33.18 34.12 26.86
N SER A 16 -31.90 34.23 27.21
CA SER A 16 -30.82 34.44 26.24
C SER A 16 -30.68 33.15 25.44
N ILE A 17 -31.23 33.12 24.22
CA ILE A 17 -30.96 32.05 23.28
C ILE A 17 -29.55 32.31 22.75
N SER A 18 -28.55 31.67 23.37
CA SER A 18 -27.22 31.60 22.79
C SER A 18 -27.35 30.78 21.51
N ALA A 19 -27.19 31.43 20.36
CA ALA A 19 -27.02 30.73 19.10
C ALA A 19 -25.75 29.88 19.21
N VAL A 20 -25.92 28.57 19.35
CA VAL A 20 -24.84 27.61 19.11
C VAL A 20 -24.56 27.73 17.62
N SER A 21 -23.46 28.40 17.28
CA SER A 21 -22.90 28.32 15.94
C SER A 21 -22.61 26.86 15.68
N ALA A 22 -23.33 26.24 14.75
CA ALA A 22 -22.83 25.02 14.14
C ALA A 22 -21.47 25.40 13.52
N GLN A 23 -20.39 24.89 14.09
CA GLN A 23 -19.14 24.82 13.33
C GLN A 23 -19.44 23.85 12.21
N GLU A 24 -19.58 24.35 10.98
CA GLU A 24 -19.38 23.52 9.80
C GLU A 24 -18.06 22.79 10.03
N THR A 25 -18.14 21.46 10.12
CA THR A 25 -16.95 20.62 10.03
C THR A 25 -16.32 20.96 8.69
N LEU A 26 -15.17 21.63 8.70
CA LEU A 26 -14.41 21.88 7.48
C LEU A 26 -14.20 20.52 6.83
N GLU A 27 -14.79 20.31 5.66
CA GLU A 27 -14.56 19.10 4.88
C GLU A 27 -13.27 19.32 4.06
N PHE A 28 -12.52 18.25 3.81
CA PHE A 28 -11.34 18.36 2.98
C PHE A 28 -11.78 18.52 1.52
N ASP A 29 -11.61 19.71 0.96
CA ASP A 29 -11.94 20.01 -0.44
C ASP A 29 -10.70 20.55 -1.18
N PRO A 30 -9.96 19.72 -1.94
CA PRO A 30 -8.79 20.17 -2.67
C PRO A 30 -9.14 21.03 -3.88
N THR A 31 -10.41 21.15 -4.29
CA THR A 31 -10.79 21.90 -5.50
C THR A 31 -10.50 23.39 -5.37
N VAL A 32 -10.44 23.93 -4.14
CA VAL A 32 -10.01 25.31 -3.85
C VAL A 32 -8.57 25.60 -4.31
N CYS A 33 -7.77 24.54 -4.52
CA CYS A 33 -6.40 24.61 -5.02
C CYS A 33 -6.29 24.31 -6.53
N ALA A 34 -7.36 23.93 -7.22
CA ALA A 34 -7.30 23.36 -8.58
C ALA A 34 -6.70 24.30 -9.63
N GLU A 35 -6.91 25.61 -9.50
CA GLU A 35 -6.37 26.62 -10.44
C GLU A 35 -4.88 26.95 -10.19
N HIS A 36 -4.30 26.49 -9.07
CA HIS A 36 -2.89 26.72 -8.74
C HIS A 36 -2.02 25.62 -9.34
N GLN A 37 -1.58 25.83 -10.59
CA GLN A 37 -0.88 24.82 -11.40
C GLN A 37 0.50 25.25 -11.90
N ASP A 38 0.99 26.42 -11.51
CA ASP A 38 2.24 27.02 -12.05
C ASP A 38 3.33 27.25 -10.99
N GLY A 39 3.05 26.91 -9.72
CA GLY A 39 3.94 27.22 -8.59
C GLY A 39 3.97 28.70 -8.20
N GLY A 40 2.97 29.48 -8.63
CA GLY A 40 2.73 30.85 -8.22
C GLY A 40 2.28 31.00 -6.76
N ALA A 41 1.80 32.18 -6.41
CA ALA A 41 1.28 32.45 -5.07
C ALA A 41 -0.10 31.81 -4.88
N LEU A 42 -0.25 31.01 -3.81
CA LEU A 42 -1.52 30.37 -3.47
C LEU A 42 -2.55 31.40 -2.99
N SER A 43 -3.83 31.14 -3.26
CA SER A 43 -4.94 31.86 -2.65
C SER A 43 -4.97 31.62 -1.13
N ALA A 44 -5.59 32.53 -0.39
CA ALA A 44 -5.76 32.37 1.06
C ALA A 44 -6.51 31.06 1.40
N ASP A 45 -7.52 30.72 0.60
CA ASP A 45 -8.33 29.51 0.80
C ASP A 45 -7.51 28.24 0.55
N CYS A 46 -6.73 28.19 -0.54
CA CYS A 46 -5.85 27.05 -0.81
C CYS A 46 -4.76 26.89 0.25
N ALA A 47 -4.14 28.00 0.67
CA ALA A 47 -3.15 27.96 1.75
C ALA A 47 -3.76 27.48 3.07
N ALA A 48 -5.00 27.90 3.39
CA ALA A 48 -5.73 27.44 4.57
C ALA A 48 -6.10 25.95 4.48
N MET A 49 -6.51 25.47 3.30
CA MET A 49 -6.81 24.06 3.06
C MET A 49 -5.59 23.17 3.33
N ILE A 50 -4.44 23.53 2.76
CA ILE A 50 -3.18 22.81 2.97
C ILE A 50 -2.74 22.84 4.45
N ALA A 51 -2.89 23.98 5.12
CA ALA A 51 -2.53 24.12 6.53
C ALA A 51 -3.44 23.32 7.46
N THR A 52 -4.73 23.17 7.10
CA THR A 52 -5.72 22.46 7.91
C THR A 52 -5.62 20.94 7.72
N TYR A 53 -5.38 20.49 6.48
CA TYR A 53 -5.30 19.08 6.13
C TYR A 53 -3.93 18.71 5.54
N PRO A 54 -2.82 18.80 6.29
CA PRO A 54 -1.48 18.52 5.76
C PRO A 54 -1.30 17.06 5.31
N THR A 55 -2.12 16.14 5.83
CA THR A 55 -2.19 14.72 5.47
C THR A 55 -3.62 14.34 5.14
N PRO A 56 -3.84 13.27 4.35
CA PRO A 56 -5.19 12.80 4.04
C PRO A 56 -5.99 12.50 5.32
N PRO A 57 -7.22 13.02 5.45
CA PRO A 57 -8.09 12.70 6.58
C PRO A 57 -8.65 11.27 6.46
N ASN A 58 -9.22 10.76 7.55
CA ASN A 58 -9.99 9.49 7.60
C ASN A 58 -9.21 8.22 7.22
N LEU A 59 -7.88 8.28 7.22
CA LEU A 59 -6.99 7.14 6.99
C LEU A 59 -6.30 6.73 8.29
N THR A 60 -6.44 5.46 8.67
CA THR A 60 -5.78 4.89 9.85
C THR A 60 -4.85 3.77 9.44
N PRO A 61 -3.54 3.84 9.74
CA PRO A 61 -2.63 2.73 9.46
C PRO A 61 -3.06 1.46 10.18
N VAL A 62 -3.02 0.32 9.49
CA VAL A 62 -3.33 -0.97 10.12
C VAL A 62 -2.23 -1.43 11.05
N ASP A 63 -2.58 -2.29 12.01
CA ASP A 63 -1.62 -2.88 12.92
C ASP A 63 -0.62 -3.80 12.18
N GLN A 64 0.63 -3.72 12.60
CA GLN A 64 1.66 -4.64 12.09
C GLN A 64 1.41 -6.07 12.56
N ASP A 65 1.58 -7.05 11.66
CA ASP A 65 1.60 -8.46 12.02
C ASP A 65 2.95 -8.83 12.68
N ARG A 66 3.12 -8.38 13.92
CA ARG A 66 4.36 -8.52 14.70
C ARG A 66 4.75 -9.98 14.93
N PHE A 67 3.79 -10.88 15.01
CA PHE A 67 4.06 -12.30 15.16
C PHE A 67 4.78 -12.84 13.93
N THR A 68 4.19 -12.62 12.76
CA THR A 68 4.72 -13.11 11.49
C THR A 68 6.03 -12.39 11.14
N LEU A 69 6.08 -11.05 11.28
CA LEU A 69 7.31 -10.26 11.10
C LEU A 69 8.46 -10.72 12.01
N GLY A 70 8.15 -11.10 13.25
CA GLY A 70 9.15 -11.58 14.22
C GLY A 70 9.57 -13.04 14.02
N ALA A 71 8.68 -13.89 13.46
CA ALA A 71 8.99 -15.28 13.17
C ALA A 71 9.92 -15.45 11.95
N TYR A 72 9.99 -14.42 11.10
CA TYR A 72 10.67 -14.48 9.83
C TYR A 72 12.12 -14.02 9.89
N ASN A 73 13.01 -15.02 10.00
CA ASN A 73 14.44 -14.88 9.82
C ASN A 73 14.84 -15.39 8.42
N PHE A 74 14.43 -14.68 7.37
CA PHE A 74 14.68 -15.14 5.99
C PHE A 74 15.98 -14.61 5.42
N TRP A 75 16.63 -15.50 4.70
CA TRP A 75 17.91 -15.27 4.06
C TRP A 75 17.78 -15.53 2.58
N ARG A 76 18.20 -14.57 1.77
CA ARG A 76 18.36 -14.76 0.33
C ARG A 76 19.67 -15.50 0.10
N VAL A 77 19.61 -16.60 -0.63
CA VAL A 77 20.80 -17.34 -1.07
C VAL A 77 21.38 -16.66 -2.31
N SER A 78 22.70 -16.72 -2.48
CA SER A 78 23.39 -16.26 -3.68
C SER A 78 22.74 -16.82 -4.94
N ARG A 79 22.79 -16.04 -6.03
CA ARG A 79 22.20 -16.42 -7.32
C ARG A 79 22.83 -17.69 -7.89
N ASP A 80 24.10 -17.95 -7.57
CA ASP A 80 24.83 -19.14 -8.00
C ASP A 80 24.47 -20.40 -7.18
N GLY A 81 23.58 -20.27 -6.18
CA GLY A 81 23.21 -21.32 -5.25
C GLY A 81 24.13 -21.40 -4.04
N ALA A 82 23.98 -22.45 -3.23
CA ALA A 82 24.84 -22.70 -2.08
C ALA A 82 24.94 -24.21 -1.75
N PRO A 83 26.14 -24.72 -1.44
CA PRO A 83 26.29 -26.07 -0.89
C PRO A 83 25.66 -26.17 0.51
N ARG A 84 25.01 -27.31 0.80
CA ARG A 84 24.46 -27.66 2.12
C ARG A 84 25.37 -28.67 2.83
N TYR A 85 25.57 -28.47 4.12
CA TYR A 85 26.45 -29.26 4.96
C TYR A 85 25.70 -29.87 6.15
N ASP A 86 26.16 -31.02 6.64
CA ASP A 86 25.63 -31.67 7.85
C ASP A 86 26.01 -30.93 9.16
N ALA A 87 27.15 -30.25 9.15
CA ALA A 87 27.66 -29.42 10.24
C ALA A 87 28.53 -28.27 9.68
N PRO A 88 28.82 -27.22 10.48
CA PRO A 88 29.78 -26.18 10.12
C PRO A 88 31.15 -26.78 9.73
N GLY A 89 31.54 -26.65 8.46
CA GLY A 89 32.78 -27.21 7.92
C GLY A 89 32.77 -28.72 7.72
N GLY A 90 31.60 -29.35 7.81
CA GLY A 90 31.40 -30.80 7.68
C GLY A 90 31.35 -31.31 6.24
N SER A 91 30.59 -32.38 6.02
CA SER A 91 30.43 -32.99 4.71
C SER A 91 29.32 -32.29 3.92
N VAL A 92 29.53 -32.13 2.61
CA VAL A 92 28.48 -31.64 1.72
C VAL A 92 27.41 -32.73 1.57
N ILE A 93 26.17 -32.42 1.94
CA ILE A 93 25.00 -33.32 1.88
C ILE A 93 24.01 -32.96 0.78
N GLY A 94 24.27 -31.87 0.05
CA GLY A 94 23.48 -31.44 -1.09
C GLY A 94 23.77 -30.00 -1.47
N GLY A 95 22.88 -29.39 -2.24
CA GLY A 95 22.99 -27.98 -2.59
C GLY A 95 21.64 -27.36 -2.88
N ILE A 96 21.59 -26.05 -2.72
CA ILE A 96 20.53 -25.17 -3.21
C ILE A 96 20.96 -24.78 -4.64
N PRO A 97 20.13 -25.02 -5.67
CA PRO A 97 20.47 -24.73 -7.04
C PRO A 97 20.61 -23.22 -7.27
N ALA A 98 21.23 -22.83 -8.39
CA ALA A 98 21.23 -21.45 -8.85
C ALA A 98 19.79 -20.95 -9.09
N GLY A 99 19.52 -19.69 -8.80
CA GLY A 99 18.20 -19.08 -8.93
C GLY A 99 17.87 -18.08 -7.83
N PHE A 100 16.59 -17.66 -7.77
CA PHE A 100 16.07 -16.86 -6.68
C PHE A 100 15.59 -17.78 -5.55
N ASN A 101 16.46 -18.01 -4.57
CA ASN A 101 16.15 -18.88 -3.44
C ASN A 101 16.15 -18.11 -2.13
N THR A 102 15.17 -18.39 -1.28
CA THR A 102 15.14 -17.93 0.11
C THR A 102 15.04 -19.12 1.05
N VAL A 103 15.66 -18.99 2.23
CA VAL A 103 15.65 -20.02 3.27
C VAL A 103 15.31 -19.40 4.61
N HIS A 104 14.63 -20.16 5.46
CA HIS A 104 14.41 -19.79 6.86
C HIS A 104 15.64 -20.16 7.71
N GLY A 105 16.27 -19.15 8.30
CA GLY A 105 17.44 -19.31 9.16
C GLY A 105 17.04 -19.63 10.60
N ILE A 106 17.63 -20.68 11.17
CA ILE A 106 17.40 -21.12 12.55
C ILE A 106 18.50 -20.60 13.47
N ASP A 107 19.75 -20.67 13.03
CA ASP A 107 20.92 -20.24 13.80
C ASP A 107 21.93 -19.52 12.90
N ALA A 108 22.23 -18.27 13.23
CA ALA A 108 23.25 -17.45 12.59
C ALA A 108 24.39 -17.04 13.56
N GLY A 109 24.45 -17.67 14.73
CA GLY A 109 25.44 -17.41 15.78
C GLY A 109 26.78 -18.13 15.58
N VAL A 110 26.82 -19.13 14.70
CA VAL A 110 28.07 -19.81 14.32
C VAL A 110 28.80 -18.98 13.26
N GLU A 111 30.04 -18.59 13.56
CA GLU A 111 30.85 -17.74 12.68
C GLU A 111 30.99 -18.37 11.28
N GLY A 112 30.56 -17.62 10.25
CA GLY A 112 30.65 -18.05 8.85
C GLY A 112 29.58 -19.03 8.39
N TRP A 113 28.63 -19.43 9.26
CA TRP A 113 27.62 -20.43 8.93
C TRP A 113 26.20 -19.97 9.27
N LEU A 114 25.23 -20.47 8.51
CA LEU A 114 23.81 -20.32 8.76
C LEU A 114 23.16 -21.70 8.78
N GLN A 115 22.52 -22.06 9.89
CA GLN A 115 21.65 -23.24 9.93
C GLN A 115 20.29 -22.88 9.36
N ILE A 116 19.75 -23.70 8.47
CA ILE A 116 18.43 -23.51 7.85
C ILE A 116 17.39 -24.50 8.41
N ALA A 117 16.12 -24.29 8.11
CA ALA A 117 15.00 -25.02 8.71
C ALA A 117 15.03 -26.55 8.58
N ASP A 118 15.73 -27.10 7.58
CA ASP A 118 15.91 -28.55 7.42
C ASP A 118 17.04 -29.13 8.30
N GLY A 119 17.69 -28.29 9.11
CA GLY A 119 18.79 -28.64 10.02
C GLY A 119 20.17 -28.58 9.39
N SER A 120 20.27 -28.43 8.06
CA SER A 120 21.55 -28.31 7.35
C SER A 120 22.16 -26.91 7.48
N TRP A 121 23.43 -26.80 7.12
CA TRP A 121 24.22 -25.58 7.23
C TRP A 121 24.65 -25.08 5.84
N ILE A 122 24.61 -23.76 5.64
CA ILE A 122 25.10 -23.11 4.42
C ILE A 122 26.11 -22.00 4.77
N PRO A 123 27.10 -21.71 3.89
CA PRO A 123 28.04 -20.63 4.11
C PRO A 123 27.34 -19.28 4.22
N ARG A 124 27.70 -18.51 5.25
CA ARG A 124 27.04 -17.25 5.57
C ARG A 124 27.33 -16.16 4.54
N ASP A 125 28.50 -16.16 3.94
CA ASP A 125 28.92 -15.26 2.85
C ASP A 125 28.14 -15.46 1.55
N LEU A 126 27.49 -16.61 1.38
CA LEU A 126 26.56 -16.89 0.27
C LEU A 126 25.11 -16.54 0.60
N THR A 127 24.87 -15.80 1.69
CA THR A 127 23.51 -15.45 2.13
C THR A 127 23.40 -13.99 2.57
N THR A 128 22.25 -13.38 2.30
CA THR A 128 21.94 -11.99 2.68
C THR A 128 20.62 -11.94 3.43
N PHE A 129 20.64 -11.37 4.64
CA PHE A 129 19.42 -11.18 5.43
C PHE A 129 18.42 -10.33 4.63
N GLN A 130 17.17 -10.76 4.55
CA GLN A 130 16.10 -9.96 3.96
C GLN A 130 15.24 -9.43 5.08
N GLN A 131 15.36 -8.13 5.35
CA GLN A 131 14.45 -7.47 6.28
C GLN A 131 13.09 -7.29 5.57
N PRO A 132 11.99 -7.82 6.14
CA PRO A 132 10.67 -7.56 5.60
C PRO A 132 10.31 -6.08 5.73
N SER A 133 9.35 -5.64 4.92
CA SER A 133 8.78 -4.31 5.08
C SER A 133 7.95 -4.19 6.36
N TYR A 134 8.10 -3.06 7.04
CA TYR A 134 7.27 -2.66 8.18
C TYR A 134 6.21 -1.63 7.80
N PHE A 135 6.13 -1.26 6.51
CA PHE A 135 5.05 -0.45 5.98
C PHE A 135 3.71 -1.16 6.17
N THR A 136 2.66 -0.36 6.33
CA THR A 136 1.27 -0.81 6.45
C THR A 136 0.39 0.12 5.63
N GLY A 137 -0.63 -0.44 5.00
CA GLY A 137 -1.72 0.30 4.37
C GLY A 137 -2.63 0.95 5.40
N TYR A 138 -3.76 1.44 4.90
CA TYR A 138 -4.66 2.33 5.64
C TYR A 138 -6.10 1.83 5.53
N GLU A 139 -6.75 1.67 6.68
CA GLU A 139 -8.22 1.59 6.76
C GLU A 139 -8.84 2.95 6.45
N ILE A 140 -10.00 2.92 5.81
CA ILE A 140 -10.73 4.08 5.31
C ILE A 140 -12.10 4.11 6.01
N ALA A 141 -12.31 5.08 6.90
CA ALA A 141 -13.49 5.09 7.77
C ALA A 141 -14.80 5.50 7.05
N ASP A 142 -14.72 6.41 6.08
CA ASP A 142 -15.89 7.03 5.42
C ASP A 142 -15.79 7.01 3.89
N GLY A 143 -15.09 6.01 3.33
CA GLY A 143 -14.84 5.93 1.90
C GLY A 143 -13.76 6.90 1.41
N LEU A 144 -13.47 6.84 0.11
CA LEU A 144 -12.45 7.66 -0.54
C LEU A 144 -13.09 8.69 -1.48
N GLU A 145 -13.29 9.90 -0.99
CA GLU A 145 -13.87 11.00 -1.78
C GLU A 145 -12.84 11.67 -2.68
N HIS A 146 -11.61 11.84 -2.18
CA HIS A 146 -10.53 12.53 -2.87
C HIS A 146 -9.30 11.64 -3.03
N PRO A 147 -8.60 11.68 -4.18
CA PRO A 147 -7.36 10.94 -4.35
C PRO A 147 -6.28 11.38 -3.36
N PHE A 148 -5.51 10.42 -2.87
CA PHE A 148 -4.27 10.66 -2.13
C PHE A 148 -3.13 9.86 -2.74
N ALA A 149 -1.92 10.04 -2.24
CA ALA A 149 -0.78 9.27 -2.71
C ALA A 149 0.15 8.83 -1.59
N VAL A 150 0.95 7.82 -1.90
CA VAL A 150 2.10 7.38 -1.11
C VAL A 150 3.37 7.62 -1.91
N ILE A 151 4.39 8.20 -1.28
CA ILE A 151 5.69 8.46 -1.91
C ILE A 151 6.45 7.15 -2.12
N LEU A 152 6.99 6.94 -3.33
CA LEU A 152 7.78 5.76 -3.69
C LEU A 152 9.29 6.01 -3.72
N ASP A 153 9.73 7.26 -3.71
CA ASP A 153 11.12 7.60 -3.95
C ASP A 153 12.10 6.96 -2.94
N LEU A 154 13.10 6.26 -3.47
CA LEU A 154 14.19 5.65 -2.70
C LEU A 154 15.36 6.60 -2.45
N SER A 155 15.41 7.74 -3.17
CA SER A 155 16.58 8.61 -3.24
C SER A 155 16.53 9.87 -2.37
N ARG A 156 15.47 10.02 -1.54
CA ARG A 156 15.23 11.15 -0.62
C ARG A 156 15.34 12.50 -1.32
N ILE A 157 14.55 12.67 -2.36
CA ILE A 157 14.61 13.85 -3.21
C ILE A 157 13.95 15.07 -2.55
N PHE A 158 14.44 16.25 -2.93
CA PHE A 158 13.70 17.49 -2.71
C PHE A 158 12.61 17.63 -3.77
N VAL A 159 11.45 18.10 -3.34
CA VAL A 159 10.33 18.41 -4.24
C VAL A 159 10.62 19.69 -5.04
N SER A 160 9.99 19.82 -6.21
CA SER A 160 10.10 21.02 -7.03
C SER A 160 9.23 22.15 -6.49
N LEU A 161 9.57 23.40 -6.80
CA LEU A 161 8.74 24.58 -6.49
C LEU A 161 7.56 24.76 -7.45
N TYR A 162 7.67 24.22 -8.66
CA TYR A 162 6.67 24.32 -9.72
C TYR A 162 6.75 23.07 -10.63
N PRO A 163 5.69 22.72 -11.38
CA PRO A 163 5.69 21.57 -12.29
C PRO A 163 6.80 21.67 -13.35
N GLY A 164 7.48 20.55 -13.62
CA GLY A 164 8.61 20.51 -14.56
C GLY A 164 9.89 21.20 -14.07
N GLY A 165 9.89 21.77 -12.86
CA GLY A 165 11.03 22.46 -12.28
C GLY A 165 12.10 21.52 -11.71
N PRO A 166 13.32 22.04 -11.47
CA PRO A 166 14.36 21.26 -10.80
C PRO A 166 14.01 21.01 -9.33
N ARG A 167 14.52 19.92 -8.78
CA ARG A 167 14.50 19.65 -7.33
C ARG A 167 15.13 20.82 -6.58
N SER A 168 14.48 21.28 -5.51
CA SER A 168 14.89 22.50 -4.82
C SER A 168 14.88 22.34 -3.30
N SER A 169 16.03 22.54 -2.65
CA SER A 169 16.15 22.51 -1.19
C SER A 169 15.55 23.75 -0.51
N SER A 170 15.16 24.77 -1.28
CA SER A 170 14.65 26.04 -0.75
C SER A 170 13.33 25.94 0.00
N ASN A 171 12.50 24.93 -0.30
CA ASN A 171 11.26 24.64 0.46
C ASN A 171 11.50 23.77 1.70
N GLY A 172 12.73 23.30 1.93
CA GLY A 172 13.12 22.50 3.09
C GLY A 172 12.44 21.14 3.22
N ARG A 173 11.66 20.69 2.22
CA ARG A 173 10.92 19.42 2.28
C ARG A 173 11.64 18.34 1.48
N PHE A 174 12.26 17.41 2.19
CA PHE A 174 12.58 16.10 1.65
C PHE A 174 11.39 15.17 1.91
N ILE A 175 11.10 14.31 0.94
CA ILE A 175 10.07 13.28 1.08
C ILE A 175 10.68 11.97 1.53
N ASN A 176 9.95 11.22 2.35
CA ASN A 176 10.35 9.87 2.73
C ASN A 176 9.56 8.86 1.92
N ARG A 177 10.20 7.75 1.53
CA ARG A 177 9.49 6.59 1.03
C ARG A 177 8.40 6.19 2.01
N TYR A 178 7.23 5.88 1.47
CA TYR A 178 6.01 5.55 2.19
C TYR A 178 5.34 6.68 2.97
N GLU A 179 5.79 7.92 2.79
CA GLU A 179 5.07 9.09 3.29
C GLU A 179 3.71 9.20 2.60
N LEU A 180 2.66 9.34 3.41
CA LEU A 180 1.29 9.58 2.97
C LEU A 180 1.09 11.08 2.69
N VAL A 181 0.57 11.43 1.52
CA VAL A 181 0.41 12.83 1.09
C VAL A 181 -0.96 13.07 0.44
N ASN A 182 -1.49 14.28 0.65
CA ASN A 182 -2.62 14.80 -0.10
C ASN A 182 -2.21 15.24 -1.51
N ILE A 183 -3.14 15.19 -2.45
CA ILE A 183 -3.01 15.84 -3.76
C ILE A 183 -3.94 17.05 -3.77
N TYR A 184 -3.37 18.25 -3.67
CA TYR A 184 -4.14 19.50 -3.65
C TYR A 184 -4.39 20.06 -5.06
N SER A 185 -3.46 19.85 -5.97
CA SER A 185 -3.57 20.31 -7.36
C SER A 185 -2.79 19.39 -8.27
N THR A 186 -3.16 19.39 -9.54
CA THR A 186 -2.53 18.59 -10.59
C THR A 186 -2.17 19.49 -11.76
N ALA A 187 -0.97 19.34 -12.28
CA ALA A 187 -0.49 20.04 -13.47
C ALA A 187 0.17 19.06 -14.43
N VAL A 188 0.39 19.50 -15.66
CA VAL A 188 1.14 18.75 -16.68
C VAL A 188 2.26 19.65 -17.18
N ASP A 189 3.49 19.13 -17.19
CA ASP A 189 4.64 19.89 -17.68
C ASP A 189 4.75 19.88 -19.21
N ALA A 190 5.78 20.56 -19.74
CA ALA A 190 6.03 20.66 -21.17
C ALA A 190 6.36 19.31 -21.84
N ASP A 191 6.86 18.35 -21.06
CA ASP A 191 7.20 17.00 -21.51
C ASP A 191 5.99 16.04 -21.39
N GLY A 192 4.84 16.53 -20.93
CA GLY A 192 3.61 15.75 -20.78
C GLY A 192 3.51 14.99 -19.46
N TRP A 193 4.49 15.10 -18.56
CA TRP A 193 4.44 14.42 -17.26
C TRP A 193 3.48 15.14 -16.33
N ARG A 194 2.69 14.35 -15.61
CA ARG A 194 1.81 14.87 -14.56
C ARG A 194 2.62 15.16 -13.31
N TRP A 195 2.28 16.27 -12.67
CA TRP A 195 2.80 16.70 -11.38
C TRP A 195 1.67 16.91 -10.39
N TYR A 196 1.92 16.58 -9.14
CA TYR A 196 1.00 16.71 -8.03
C TYR A 196 1.54 17.71 -7.01
N MET A 197 0.71 18.68 -6.62
CA MET A 197 1.01 19.57 -5.51
C MET A 197 0.66 18.86 -4.20
N ILE A 198 1.67 18.64 -3.36
CA ILE A 198 1.57 17.90 -2.10
C ILE A 198 1.79 18.81 -0.86
N GLY A 199 1.88 20.12 -1.10
CA GLY A 199 2.02 21.17 -0.09
C GLY A 199 2.30 22.52 -0.75
N PRO A 200 2.56 23.60 0.03
CA PRO A 200 2.69 24.94 -0.53
C PRO A 200 3.94 25.04 -1.41
N ASN A 201 3.76 25.19 -2.72
CA ASN A 201 4.84 25.17 -3.73
C ASN A 201 5.74 23.95 -3.60
N GLN A 202 5.13 22.79 -3.40
CA GLN A 202 5.79 21.50 -3.28
C GLN A 202 5.17 20.54 -4.30
N TRP A 203 5.87 20.38 -5.41
CA TRP A 203 5.43 19.62 -6.56
C TRP A 203 6.27 18.36 -6.74
N ILE A 204 5.59 17.25 -6.96
CA ILE A 204 6.21 15.96 -7.22
C ILE A 204 5.66 15.36 -8.51
N GLU A 205 6.53 14.77 -9.30
CA GLU A 205 6.17 14.13 -10.57
C GLU A 205 5.51 12.76 -10.32
N GLN A 206 4.56 12.38 -11.17
CA GLN A 206 3.72 11.19 -10.97
C GLN A 206 4.49 9.88 -10.76
N ARG A 207 5.68 9.71 -11.37
CA ARG A 207 6.46 8.47 -11.26
C ARG A 207 7.09 8.25 -9.86
N PHE A 208 7.06 9.25 -8.99
CA PHE A 208 7.59 9.15 -7.63
C PHE A 208 6.52 8.87 -6.59
N VAL A 209 5.27 8.64 -7.02
CA VAL A 209 4.15 8.35 -6.12
C VAL A 209 3.31 7.19 -6.66
N SER A 210 2.63 6.49 -5.76
CA SER A 210 1.48 5.63 -6.08
C SER A 210 0.22 6.37 -5.66
N LYS A 211 -0.68 6.65 -6.59
CA LYS A 211 -1.94 7.34 -6.33
C LYS A 211 -3.07 6.35 -6.06
N PHE A 212 -3.88 6.67 -5.07
CA PHE A 212 -5.09 5.96 -4.71
C PHE A 212 -6.30 6.78 -5.09
N PHE A 213 -7.29 6.14 -5.70
CA PHE A 213 -8.55 6.76 -6.07
C PHE A 213 -9.66 5.72 -6.07
N ARG A 214 -10.88 6.19 -5.88
CA ARG A 214 -12.08 5.35 -6.00
C ARG A 214 -12.31 5.03 -7.47
N ILE A 215 -12.63 3.78 -7.76
CA ILE A 215 -13.14 3.34 -9.06
C ILE A 215 -14.61 2.95 -8.95
N GLU A 216 -15.30 2.98 -10.10
CA GLU A 216 -16.64 2.41 -10.19
C GLU A 216 -16.56 0.90 -10.05
N ARG A 217 -17.56 0.30 -9.39
CA ARG A 217 -17.65 -1.15 -9.26
C ARG A 217 -17.82 -1.79 -10.64
N PRO A 218 -16.93 -2.72 -11.03
CA PRO A 218 -17.02 -3.43 -12.31
C PRO A 218 -18.31 -4.23 -12.48
N GLU A 219 -18.71 -4.43 -13.74
CA GLU A 219 -19.77 -5.38 -14.08
C GLU A 219 -19.38 -6.79 -13.63
N GLY A 220 -20.33 -7.52 -13.03
CA GLY A 220 -20.14 -8.88 -12.54
C GLY A 220 -19.94 -8.98 -11.02
N ILE A 221 -19.67 -7.86 -10.33
CA ILE A 221 -19.61 -7.80 -8.87
C ILE A 221 -20.98 -7.43 -8.32
N ALA A 222 -21.48 -8.13 -7.29
CA ALA A 222 -22.76 -7.80 -6.68
C ALA A 222 -22.73 -6.46 -5.90
N PRO A 223 -23.86 -5.73 -5.78
CA PRO A 223 -23.89 -4.39 -5.19
C PRO A 223 -23.42 -4.27 -3.73
N ASP A 224 -23.53 -5.35 -2.97
CA ASP A 224 -23.19 -5.46 -1.55
C ASP A 224 -21.98 -6.37 -1.30
N ALA A 225 -21.33 -6.86 -2.36
CA ALA A 225 -20.22 -7.78 -2.23
C ALA A 225 -18.92 -7.09 -1.79
N LYS A 226 -18.08 -7.86 -1.11
CA LYS A 226 -16.67 -7.57 -0.90
C LYS A 226 -15.87 -7.82 -2.18
N TRP A 227 -15.01 -6.87 -2.55
CA TRP A 227 -14.11 -7.06 -3.69
C TRP A 227 -12.84 -6.21 -3.56
N VAL A 228 -11.83 -6.56 -4.35
CA VAL A 228 -10.52 -5.94 -4.35
C VAL A 228 -10.21 -5.40 -5.74
N SER A 229 -9.82 -4.14 -5.83
CA SER A 229 -9.22 -3.55 -7.02
C SER A 229 -7.70 -3.63 -6.93
N VAL A 230 -7.03 -4.12 -7.96
CA VAL A 230 -5.57 -4.05 -8.13
C VAL A 230 -5.27 -3.21 -9.37
N ASP A 231 -4.60 -2.09 -9.18
CA ASP A 231 -4.17 -1.20 -10.27
C ASP A 231 -2.72 -1.52 -10.67
N LEU A 232 -2.56 -2.01 -11.89
CA LEU A 232 -1.27 -2.40 -12.45
C LEU A 232 -0.39 -1.21 -12.83
N TYR A 233 -0.94 -0.02 -13.02
CA TYR A 233 -0.19 1.20 -13.36
C TYR A 233 0.30 1.89 -12.09
N GLU A 234 -0.62 2.23 -11.19
CA GLU A 234 -0.30 2.91 -9.92
C GLU A 234 0.35 1.97 -8.90
N GLN A 235 0.29 0.65 -9.12
CA GLN A 235 0.77 -0.39 -8.21
C GLN A 235 0.09 -0.28 -6.83
N THR A 236 -1.23 -0.18 -6.85
CA THR A 236 -2.07 -0.04 -5.65
C THR A 236 -3.10 -1.14 -5.55
N LEU A 237 -3.56 -1.38 -4.33
CA LEU A 237 -4.69 -2.22 -4.01
C LEU A 237 -5.68 -1.42 -3.17
N VAL A 238 -6.96 -1.49 -3.54
CA VAL A 238 -8.06 -0.89 -2.78
C VAL A 238 -9.12 -1.96 -2.55
N ALA A 239 -9.49 -2.21 -1.29
CA ALA A 239 -10.58 -3.11 -0.94
C ALA A 239 -11.89 -2.32 -0.78
N TYR A 240 -12.99 -2.95 -1.17
CA TYR A 240 -14.32 -2.34 -1.25
C TYR A 240 -15.37 -3.23 -0.58
N GLU A 241 -16.32 -2.59 0.09
CA GLU A 241 -17.61 -3.16 0.48
C GLU A 241 -18.70 -2.47 -0.32
N GLY A 242 -19.29 -3.17 -1.30
CA GLY A 242 -20.14 -2.57 -2.31
C GLY A 242 -19.39 -1.51 -3.11
N ASP A 243 -19.84 -0.25 -3.02
CA ASP A 243 -19.20 0.87 -3.73
C ASP A 243 -18.28 1.72 -2.83
N MET A 244 -18.09 1.31 -1.57
CA MET A 244 -17.34 2.05 -0.54
C MET A 244 -15.93 1.47 -0.36
N PRO A 245 -14.87 2.25 -0.63
CA PRO A 245 -13.50 1.86 -0.26
C PRO A 245 -13.36 1.75 1.26
N VAL A 246 -12.81 0.63 1.73
CA VAL A 246 -12.59 0.37 3.17
C VAL A 246 -11.12 0.23 3.54
N TYR A 247 -10.25 0.00 2.55
CA TYR A 247 -8.81 -0.16 2.77
C TYR A 247 -7.99 0.15 1.52
N ALA A 248 -6.77 0.63 1.70
CA ALA A 248 -5.83 0.91 0.62
C ALA A 248 -4.37 0.62 1.00
N THR A 249 -3.61 0.01 0.09
CA THR A 249 -2.15 -0.19 0.24
C THR A 249 -1.41 -0.21 -1.11
N VAL A 250 -0.10 0.02 -1.10
CA VAL A 250 0.76 -0.20 -2.26
C VAL A 250 1.09 -1.68 -2.42
N VAL A 251 1.25 -2.13 -3.67
CA VAL A 251 1.57 -3.52 -4.01
C VAL A 251 2.76 -3.59 -4.97
N SER A 252 3.25 -4.81 -5.24
CA SER A 252 4.17 -5.08 -6.34
C SER A 252 3.64 -6.23 -7.19
N THR A 253 3.31 -5.95 -8.45
CA THR A 253 2.73 -6.94 -9.37
C THR A 253 3.80 -7.56 -10.28
N GLY A 254 3.37 -8.41 -11.22
CA GLY A 254 4.23 -9.14 -12.15
C GLY A 254 5.03 -8.25 -13.09
N LEU A 255 6.31 -8.57 -13.27
CA LEU A 255 7.21 -7.96 -14.26
C LEU A 255 7.15 -8.73 -15.59
N PRO A 256 7.30 -8.05 -16.75
CA PRO A 256 7.47 -8.74 -18.03
C PRO A 256 8.62 -9.76 -18.01
N PRO A 257 8.45 -10.96 -18.59
CA PRO A 257 7.29 -11.47 -19.36
C PRO A 257 6.26 -12.26 -18.50
N ASN A 258 6.30 -12.11 -17.18
CA ASN A 258 5.42 -12.78 -16.24
C ASN A 258 4.47 -11.76 -15.59
N GLU A 259 3.77 -10.99 -16.41
CA GLU A 259 2.84 -9.97 -15.97
C GLU A 259 1.65 -10.57 -15.19
N THR A 260 1.09 -9.78 -14.27
CA THR A 260 -0.22 -10.08 -13.69
C THR A 260 -1.30 -9.82 -14.74
N ASN A 261 -2.21 -10.77 -14.94
CA ASN A 261 -3.27 -10.63 -15.95
C ASN A 261 -4.35 -9.65 -15.48
N GLU A 262 -4.80 -8.78 -16.39
CA GLU A 262 -6.02 -7.99 -16.18
C GLU A 262 -7.26 -8.88 -16.30
N GLY A 263 -8.30 -8.57 -15.52
CA GLY A 263 -9.55 -9.34 -15.51
C GLY A 263 -10.29 -9.28 -14.18
N LEU A 264 -11.45 -9.94 -14.14
CA LEU A 264 -12.23 -10.16 -12.92
C LEU A 264 -12.12 -11.63 -12.52
N PHE A 265 -11.68 -11.88 -11.31
CA PHE A 265 -11.34 -13.21 -10.81
C PHE A 265 -11.98 -13.46 -9.44
N ASN A 266 -12.16 -14.74 -9.09
CA ASN A 266 -12.62 -15.11 -7.75
C ASN A 266 -11.44 -15.65 -6.95
N ILE A 267 -11.36 -15.28 -5.67
CA ILE A 267 -10.46 -15.98 -4.75
C ILE A 267 -10.97 -17.40 -4.59
N TRP A 268 -10.20 -18.39 -5.05
CA TRP A 268 -10.61 -19.80 -5.07
C TRP A 268 -9.89 -20.64 -4.01
N ALA A 269 -8.79 -20.15 -3.44
CA ALA A 269 -8.13 -20.79 -2.31
C ALA A 269 -7.38 -19.79 -1.45
N SER A 270 -7.36 -20.05 -0.15
CA SER A 270 -6.66 -19.21 0.83
C SER A 270 -5.89 -20.06 1.81
N LEU A 271 -4.60 -19.79 1.98
CA LEU A 271 -3.68 -20.51 2.85
C LEU A 271 -2.94 -19.52 3.76
N PRO A 272 -2.97 -19.69 5.09
CA PRO A 272 -2.21 -18.83 5.99
C PRO A 272 -0.69 -18.89 5.75
N LEU A 273 -0.22 -20.01 5.19
CA LEU A 273 1.18 -20.25 4.86
C LEU A 273 1.28 -21.24 3.70
N ASP A 274 2.10 -20.94 2.70
CA ASP A 274 2.41 -21.86 1.60
C ASP A 274 3.88 -21.77 1.14
N ARG A 275 4.32 -22.73 0.32
CA ARG A 275 5.59 -22.68 -0.41
C ARG A 275 5.33 -22.35 -1.87
N MET A 276 6.13 -21.44 -2.43
CA MET A 276 6.00 -21.04 -3.83
C MET A 276 7.29 -21.33 -4.58
N SER A 277 7.19 -22.04 -5.70
CA SER A 277 8.32 -22.31 -6.58
C SER A 277 7.89 -22.35 -8.04
N GLY A 278 8.77 -21.93 -8.94
CA GLY A 278 8.50 -21.92 -10.37
C GLY A 278 9.77 -21.97 -11.21
N ALA A 279 9.60 -22.14 -12.51
CA ALA A 279 10.67 -22.15 -13.51
C ALA A 279 11.83 -23.12 -13.19
N THR A 280 11.53 -24.27 -12.55
CA THR A 280 12.54 -25.25 -12.13
C THR A 280 13.43 -25.67 -13.29
N GLY A 281 14.75 -25.45 -13.16
CA GLY A 281 15.74 -25.79 -14.18
C GLY A 281 16.00 -24.70 -15.23
N ALA A 282 15.32 -23.55 -15.15
CA ALA A 282 15.54 -22.38 -15.99
C ALA A 282 16.30 -21.26 -15.25
N PRO A 283 16.88 -20.26 -15.95
CA PRO A 283 17.64 -19.17 -15.32
C PRO A 283 16.84 -18.27 -14.36
N ASP A 284 15.51 -18.29 -14.48
CA ASP A 284 14.53 -17.57 -13.69
C ASP A 284 13.86 -18.47 -12.62
N ALA A 285 14.41 -19.66 -12.36
CA ALA A 285 13.96 -20.54 -11.29
C ALA A 285 13.87 -19.79 -9.96
N TYR A 286 12.76 -19.98 -9.25
CA TYR A 286 12.58 -19.46 -7.90
C TYR A 286 12.04 -20.54 -6.97
N ALA A 287 12.45 -20.45 -5.70
CA ALA A 287 11.92 -21.24 -4.60
C ALA A 287 11.89 -20.37 -3.34
N VAL A 288 10.68 -20.15 -2.84
CA VAL A 288 10.39 -19.28 -1.72
C VAL A 288 9.58 -20.08 -0.71
N GLU A 289 10.07 -20.12 0.53
CA GLU A 289 9.47 -20.91 1.60
C GLU A 289 8.57 -20.03 2.46
N SER A 290 7.52 -20.62 3.02
CA SER A 290 6.77 -20.00 4.11
C SER A 290 6.18 -18.62 3.76
N VAL A 291 5.63 -18.49 2.55
CA VAL A 291 4.90 -17.31 2.08
C VAL A 291 3.60 -17.18 2.87
N PRO A 292 3.38 -16.09 3.62
CA PRO A 292 2.19 -15.92 4.46
C PRO A 292 0.97 -15.40 3.69
N TRP A 293 -0.20 -15.68 4.24
CA TRP A 293 -1.48 -15.01 3.90
C TRP A 293 -1.80 -15.08 2.41
N VAL A 294 -1.65 -16.27 1.82
CA VAL A 294 -1.79 -16.52 0.39
C VAL A 294 -3.27 -16.63 0.02
N MET A 295 -3.69 -15.90 -1.01
CA MET A 295 -5.03 -15.94 -1.59
C MET A 295 -4.92 -16.05 -3.11
N TYR A 296 -5.19 -17.24 -3.65
CA TYR A 296 -5.13 -17.51 -5.09
C TYR A 296 -6.39 -17.03 -5.80
N PHE A 297 -6.22 -16.37 -6.94
CA PHE A 297 -7.36 -15.82 -7.70
C PHE A 297 -7.30 -16.12 -9.21
N ASP A 298 -6.11 -16.22 -9.82
CA ASP A 298 -5.96 -16.51 -11.26
C ASP A 298 -4.94 -17.62 -11.51
N GLY A 299 -5.42 -18.87 -11.60
CA GLY A 299 -4.53 -20.03 -11.72
C GLY A 299 -3.50 -20.05 -10.58
N GLY A 300 -2.21 -19.93 -10.89
CA GLY A 300 -1.13 -19.86 -9.90
C GLY A 300 -0.87 -18.47 -9.31
N ILE A 301 -1.53 -17.42 -9.80
CA ILE A 301 -1.37 -16.04 -9.33
C ILE A 301 -2.16 -15.85 -8.04
N SER A 302 -1.50 -15.25 -7.05
CA SER A 302 -2.08 -14.98 -5.73
C SER A 302 -1.75 -13.58 -5.20
N LEU A 303 -2.60 -13.10 -4.31
CA LEU A 303 -2.29 -12.04 -3.35
C LEU A 303 -1.57 -12.69 -2.16
N HIS A 304 -0.42 -12.18 -1.73
CA HIS A 304 0.26 -12.74 -0.56
C HIS A 304 1.23 -11.76 0.11
N GLY A 305 1.58 -12.05 1.37
CA GLY A 305 2.60 -11.29 2.09
C GLY A 305 3.99 -11.59 1.54
N THR A 306 4.83 -10.57 1.45
CA THR A 306 6.15 -10.66 0.83
C THR A 306 7.23 -10.12 1.75
N TYR A 307 8.25 -10.94 2.01
CA TYR A 307 9.35 -10.62 2.93
C TYR A 307 10.69 -10.39 2.23
N TRP A 308 10.82 -10.75 0.95
CA TRP A 308 12.10 -10.77 0.22
C TRP A 308 12.43 -9.48 -0.52
N HIS A 309 11.60 -8.44 -0.41
CA HIS A 309 11.88 -7.10 -0.87
C HIS A 309 11.03 -6.05 -0.15
N ASP A 310 11.45 -4.79 -0.21
CA ASP A 310 10.70 -3.61 0.25
C ASP A 310 10.46 -2.61 -0.90
N LEU A 311 10.20 -3.16 -2.10
CA LEU A 311 10.03 -2.40 -3.34
C LEU A 311 8.55 -2.19 -3.73
N PHE A 312 7.62 -2.20 -2.76
CA PHE A 312 6.20 -1.91 -2.99
C PHE A 312 6.00 -0.57 -3.70
N GLY A 313 5.07 -0.52 -4.65
CA GLY A 313 4.89 0.55 -5.64
C GLY A 313 5.67 0.33 -6.95
N TYR A 314 6.53 -0.69 -7.01
CA TYR A 314 7.22 -1.11 -8.23
C TYR A 314 6.95 -2.58 -8.50
N ARG A 315 6.76 -2.97 -9.77
CA ARG A 315 6.63 -4.38 -10.17
C ARG A 315 7.86 -5.19 -9.76
N GLN A 316 7.67 -6.38 -9.20
CA GLN A 316 8.76 -7.25 -8.68
C GLN A 316 8.52 -8.75 -8.85
N SER A 317 7.28 -9.19 -9.09
CA SER A 317 6.92 -10.60 -9.00
C SER A 317 6.96 -11.33 -10.35
N HIS A 318 6.71 -12.64 -10.32
CA HIS A 318 6.47 -13.48 -11.50
C HIS A 318 4.95 -13.74 -11.70
N GLY A 319 4.13 -12.71 -11.48
CA GLY A 319 2.68 -12.74 -11.70
C GLY A 319 1.88 -12.43 -10.44
N CYS A 320 2.30 -12.93 -9.27
CA CYS A 320 1.62 -12.67 -7.99
C CYS A 320 1.52 -11.16 -7.66
N VAL A 321 0.56 -10.80 -6.83
CA VAL A 321 0.43 -9.45 -6.28
C VAL A 321 1.03 -9.48 -4.88
N ASN A 322 2.23 -8.92 -4.75
CA ASN A 322 2.96 -8.88 -3.49
C ASN A 322 2.42 -7.74 -2.62
N LEU A 323 2.03 -8.06 -1.39
CA LEU A 323 1.70 -7.10 -0.34
C LEU A 323 2.78 -7.14 0.76
N THR A 324 2.83 -6.12 1.62
CA THR A 324 3.55 -6.29 2.89
C THR A 324 2.90 -7.40 3.70
N ILE A 325 3.65 -8.00 4.64
CA ILE A 325 3.11 -9.07 5.47
C ILE A 325 1.87 -8.61 6.25
N SER A 326 1.92 -7.40 6.82
CA SER A 326 0.82 -6.85 7.62
C SER A 326 -0.41 -6.57 6.75
N ASP A 327 -0.21 -6.06 5.53
CA ASP A 327 -1.31 -5.78 4.62
C ASP A 327 -1.97 -7.08 4.12
N ALA A 328 -1.17 -8.10 3.83
CA ALA A 328 -1.69 -9.42 3.48
C ALA A 328 -2.44 -10.05 4.65
N ARG A 329 -1.96 -9.88 5.89
CA ARG A 329 -2.66 -10.34 7.10
C ARG A 329 -4.03 -9.71 7.24
N TRP A 330 -4.08 -8.39 7.07
CA TRP A 330 -5.33 -7.61 7.14
C TRP A 330 -6.29 -8.10 6.06
N LEU A 331 -5.84 -8.15 4.81
CA LEU A 331 -6.67 -8.56 3.67
C LEU A 331 -7.18 -10.00 3.83
N TYR A 332 -6.31 -10.92 4.24
CA TYR A 332 -6.69 -12.29 4.54
C TYR A 332 -7.76 -12.36 5.64
N GLY A 333 -7.62 -11.58 6.71
CA GLY A 333 -8.65 -11.50 7.74
C GLY A 333 -9.98 -10.99 7.20
N TRP A 334 -9.96 -9.88 6.47
CA TRP A 334 -11.14 -9.22 5.90
C TRP A 334 -11.89 -10.11 4.89
N VAL A 335 -11.15 -10.84 4.04
CA VAL A 335 -11.71 -11.81 3.08
C VAL A 335 -12.46 -12.95 3.78
N HIS A 336 -12.00 -13.38 4.96
CA HIS A 336 -12.60 -14.52 5.69
C HIS A 336 -13.61 -14.07 6.77
N ASP A 337 -13.93 -12.78 6.83
CA ASP A 337 -14.92 -12.26 7.77
C ASP A 337 -16.33 -12.29 7.13
N GLY A 338 -17.10 -13.33 7.44
CA GLY A 338 -18.55 -13.38 7.21
C GLY A 338 -19.04 -13.89 5.86
N ASP A 339 -18.30 -13.69 4.76
CA ASP A 339 -18.80 -13.95 3.40
C ASP A 339 -18.20 -15.24 2.81
N PHE A 340 -18.91 -16.35 2.96
CA PHE A 340 -18.52 -17.64 2.39
C PHE A 340 -19.50 -18.11 1.30
N ASN A 341 -18.97 -18.60 0.18
CA ASN A 341 -19.73 -19.23 -0.90
C ASN A 341 -20.28 -20.61 -0.47
N GLY A 342 -21.08 -21.24 -1.35
CA GLY A 342 -21.69 -22.55 -1.09
C GLY A 342 -20.71 -23.72 -0.87
N MET A 343 -19.40 -23.49 -1.05
CA MET A 343 -18.31 -24.44 -0.80
C MET A 343 -17.53 -24.12 0.49
N GLY A 344 -17.91 -23.06 1.22
CA GLY A 344 -17.24 -22.64 2.45
C GLY A 344 -15.96 -21.82 2.23
N GLU A 345 -15.74 -21.32 1.01
CA GLU A 345 -14.62 -20.45 0.64
C GLU A 345 -15.08 -18.99 0.61
N ALA A 346 -14.18 -18.04 0.81
CA ALA A 346 -14.55 -16.62 0.77
C ALA A 346 -15.11 -16.20 -0.61
N ASP A 347 -16.26 -15.53 -0.63
CA ASP A 347 -16.88 -15.03 -1.88
C ASP A 347 -16.40 -13.61 -2.21
N VAL A 348 -15.08 -13.46 -2.42
CA VAL A 348 -14.44 -12.18 -2.73
C VAL A 348 -13.81 -12.22 -4.10
N GLN A 349 -14.09 -11.19 -4.90
CA GLN A 349 -13.55 -11.05 -6.24
C GLN A 349 -12.36 -10.10 -6.29
N VAL A 350 -11.40 -10.38 -7.17
CA VAL A 350 -10.24 -9.54 -7.47
C VAL A 350 -10.39 -8.99 -8.88
N TYR A 351 -10.56 -7.68 -8.99
CA TYR A 351 -10.55 -6.95 -10.24
C TYR A 351 -9.16 -6.37 -10.48
N VAL A 352 -8.45 -6.91 -11.47
CA VAL A 352 -7.14 -6.43 -11.90
C VAL A 352 -7.32 -5.58 -13.15
N HIS A 353 -6.84 -4.34 -13.11
CA HIS A 353 -6.94 -3.38 -14.22
C HIS A 353 -5.71 -2.48 -14.28
N SER A 354 -5.59 -1.66 -15.33
CA SER A 354 -4.54 -0.65 -15.45
C SER A 354 -5.15 0.72 -15.71
N SER A 355 -4.90 1.70 -14.83
CA SER A 355 -5.38 3.08 -15.05
C SER A 355 -4.55 3.90 -16.04
N GLY A 356 -3.50 3.31 -16.60
CA GLY A 356 -2.57 3.99 -17.50
C GLY A 356 -1.60 3.01 -18.18
N GLU A 357 -0.68 3.58 -18.96
CA GLU A 357 0.34 2.82 -19.69
C GLU A 357 1.75 3.23 -19.21
N TYR A 358 2.59 2.24 -18.89
CA TYR A 358 3.96 2.52 -18.46
C TYR A 358 4.79 3.16 -19.58
N GLY A 359 5.53 4.20 -19.22
CA GLY A 359 6.40 4.91 -20.16
C GLY A 359 5.64 5.87 -21.09
N VAL A 360 4.32 5.98 -20.96
CA VAL A 360 3.49 6.94 -21.70
C VAL A 360 3.15 8.12 -20.78
N THR A 361 3.31 9.33 -21.29
CA THR A 361 3.00 10.58 -20.59
C THR A 361 1.50 10.84 -20.54
N ALA A 362 1.06 11.80 -19.73
CA ALA A 362 -0.36 12.16 -19.63
C ALA A 362 -0.93 12.72 -20.95
N THR A 363 -0.06 13.16 -21.88
CA THR A 363 -0.43 13.67 -23.20
C THR A 363 -0.30 12.62 -24.31
N GLY A 364 0.10 11.39 -23.99
CA GLY A 364 0.26 10.31 -24.97
C GLY A 364 1.57 10.33 -25.76
N ILE A 365 2.54 11.15 -25.33
CA ILE A 365 3.95 11.11 -25.77
C ILE A 365 4.68 10.03 -24.99
#